data_AF-A0A936A350-F1
#
_entry.id   AF-A0A936A350-F1
#
_cell.length_a   1.000
_cell.length_b   1.000
_cell.length_c   1.000
_cell.angle_alpha   90.00
_cell.angle_beta   90.00
_cell.angle_gamma   90.00
#
_symmetry.space_group_name_H-M   'P 1'
#
loop_
_entity.id
_entity.type
_entity.pdbx_description
1 polymer ?
#
loop_
_entity_poly.entity_id
_entity_poly.type
_entity_poly.pdbx_seq_one_letter_code
_entity_poly.pdbx_strand_id
1 'polypeptide(L)'
;MIIGIHGGGWTSGDKLNAGFTQNKAIWAVSRGHLFVSINNRLSPTYVHPAHIDDVAAAVAWVYRNIHQFGGDPERMFVLGHSAGAHLAALVGSDDSRLGAEGLPLSVIKGVITLDTGAYDLVNGDGDAANNFVFSAFGTEPSVLRDGSPMTHVATGKNIPPFLVLNVPRAGASEGSAAFASALVAANVRTTARQIPGTHESINQPFGTAGHEATALAETFIDGELARLASTGFGAGGLDASFQGAWWDPARSGEGITLETSTVGGQHVVGIIFYTYGLTGQPIHLVGASTYATPVDSATVTAVLSSGARFGSAFRPEDVLRATWGTLGVTVLSCDRIRFSWAATDPAFGSGSRELVRVLPRAEGVVCP
;
A
#
# COMPACT_ATOMS: atom_id res chain seq x y z
N MET A 1 -5.74 2.13 -2.70
CA MET A 1 -7.09 1.94 -2.10
C MET A 1 -7.22 2.85 -0.88
N ILE A 2 -8.44 3.12 -0.45
CA ILE A 2 -8.74 3.96 0.71
C ILE A 2 -9.77 3.24 1.59
N ILE A 3 -9.42 2.98 2.85
CA ILE A 3 -10.35 2.47 3.87
C ILE A 3 -11.01 3.67 4.55
N GLY A 4 -12.34 3.73 4.51
CA GLY A 4 -13.15 4.78 5.10
C GLY A 4 -13.74 4.38 6.46
N ILE A 5 -13.49 5.17 7.50
CA ILE A 5 -14.01 4.97 8.86
C ILE A 5 -14.97 6.10 9.23
N HIS A 6 -16.25 5.75 9.42
CA HIS A 6 -17.29 6.74 9.71
C HIS A 6 -17.17 7.35 11.12
N GLY A 7 -17.71 8.56 11.29
CA GLY A 7 -17.87 9.22 12.58
C GLY A 7 -19.09 8.74 13.37
N GLY A 8 -19.60 9.58 14.27
CA GLY A 8 -20.78 9.26 15.11
C GLY A 8 -20.46 9.05 16.59
N GLY A 9 -19.35 9.60 17.08
CA GLY A 9 -19.00 9.60 18.51
C GLY A 9 -18.91 8.20 19.11
N TRP A 10 -18.42 7.22 18.34
CA TRP A 10 -18.32 5.79 18.71
C TRP A 10 -19.64 5.10 19.10
N THR A 11 -20.76 5.82 19.07
CA THR A 11 -22.08 5.40 19.56
C THR A 11 -23.10 5.27 18.43
N SER A 12 -22.78 5.76 17.24
CA SER A 12 -23.66 5.79 16.08
C SER A 12 -22.83 5.78 14.79
N GLY A 13 -23.52 5.73 13.66
CA GLY A 13 -22.94 5.71 12.32
C GLY A 13 -23.10 4.34 11.65
N ASP A 14 -22.83 4.31 10.34
CA ASP A 14 -22.85 3.10 9.54
C ASP A 14 -22.05 3.34 8.25
N LYS A 15 -21.42 2.28 7.72
CA LYS A 15 -20.64 2.28 6.49
C LYS A 15 -21.44 2.69 5.25
N LEU A 16 -22.76 2.56 5.28
CA LEU A 16 -23.69 2.99 4.23
C LEU A 16 -24.22 4.41 4.43
N ASN A 17 -23.79 5.13 5.48
CA ASN A 17 -24.20 6.51 5.69
C ASN A 17 -23.76 7.37 4.49
N ALA A 18 -24.74 7.87 3.73
CA ALA A 18 -24.48 8.62 2.50
C ALA A 18 -23.67 9.91 2.74
N GLY A 19 -23.88 10.58 3.88
CA GLY A 19 -23.14 11.79 4.26
C GLY A 19 -21.66 11.54 4.50
N PHE A 20 -21.27 10.32 4.88
CA PHE A 20 -19.86 9.92 4.94
C PHE A 20 -19.37 9.33 3.61
N THR A 21 -20.10 8.35 3.06
CA THR A 21 -19.59 7.43 2.04
C THR A 21 -19.78 7.90 0.60
N GLN A 22 -20.89 8.56 0.26
CA GLN A 22 -21.31 8.72 -1.14
C GLN A 22 -20.29 9.52 -1.97
N ASN A 23 -19.96 10.74 -1.54
CA ASN A 23 -19.03 11.60 -2.27
C ASN A 23 -17.61 11.04 -2.26
N LYS A 24 -17.18 10.46 -1.13
CA LYS A 24 -15.84 9.83 -0.99
C LYS A 24 -15.67 8.63 -1.91
N ALA A 25 -16.68 7.78 -2.02
CA ALA A 25 -16.64 6.62 -2.90
C ALA A 25 -16.58 7.03 -4.38
N ILE A 26 -17.43 8.00 -4.80
CA ILE A 26 -17.42 8.52 -6.17
C ILE A 26 -16.05 9.13 -6.50
N TRP A 27 -15.51 9.96 -5.61
CA TRP A 27 -14.21 10.59 -5.75
C TRP A 27 -13.05 9.58 -5.82
N ALA A 28 -13.01 8.61 -4.92
CA ALA A 28 -11.95 7.61 -4.92
C ALA A 28 -11.97 6.79 -6.21
N VAL A 29 -13.15 6.33 -6.64
CA VAL A 29 -13.31 5.51 -7.86
C VAL A 29 -12.99 6.32 -9.11
N SER A 30 -13.38 7.60 -9.20
CA SER A 30 -13.06 8.44 -10.35
C SER A 30 -11.55 8.66 -10.52
N ARG A 31 -10.77 8.49 -9.45
CA ARG A 31 -9.30 8.55 -9.43
C ARG A 31 -8.62 7.18 -9.55
N GLY A 32 -9.37 6.12 -9.84
CA GLY A 32 -8.81 4.77 -9.98
C GLY A 32 -8.44 4.12 -8.64
N HIS A 33 -9.02 4.57 -7.53
CA HIS A 33 -8.87 3.93 -6.22
C HIS A 33 -10.11 3.13 -5.85
N LEU A 34 -9.91 2.02 -5.14
CA LEU A 34 -11.00 1.38 -4.39
C LEU A 34 -11.30 2.16 -3.12
N PHE A 35 -12.58 2.30 -2.78
CA PHE A 35 -13.04 2.81 -1.49
C PHE A 35 -13.70 1.70 -0.68
N VAL A 36 -13.14 1.37 0.48
CA VAL A 36 -13.64 0.31 1.36
C VAL A 36 -14.22 0.96 2.61
N SER A 37 -15.55 1.06 2.68
CA SER A 37 -16.25 1.60 3.86
C SER A 37 -16.49 0.50 4.89
N ILE A 38 -16.06 0.71 6.14
CA ILE A 38 -16.10 -0.31 7.20
C ILE A 38 -17.02 0.10 8.36
N ASN A 39 -17.56 -0.89 9.07
CA ASN A 39 -18.25 -0.70 10.36
C ASN A 39 -17.33 -1.10 11.51
N ASN A 40 -17.60 -0.55 12.68
CA ASN A 40 -17.10 -1.01 13.97
C ASN A 40 -18.29 -1.18 14.93
N ARG A 41 -18.15 -2.04 15.92
CA ARG A 41 -19.11 -2.16 17.03
C ARG A 41 -19.26 -0.83 17.76
N LEU A 42 -20.45 -0.55 18.29
CA LEU A 42 -20.80 0.77 18.84
C LEU A 42 -21.05 0.76 20.35
N SER A 43 -20.71 1.87 21.00
CA SER A 43 -21.01 2.17 22.40
C SER A 43 -22.48 2.51 22.60
N PRO A 44 -23.05 2.29 23.81
CA PRO A 44 -22.40 1.79 25.02
C PRO A 44 -22.32 0.26 25.11
N THR A 45 -22.85 -0.48 24.13
CA THR A 45 -22.86 -1.95 24.16
C THR A 45 -21.44 -2.53 24.06
N TYR A 46 -20.59 -1.89 23.27
CA TYR A 46 -19.18 -2.24 23.12
C TYR A 46 -18.33 -1.01 23.41
N VAL A 47 -17.33 -1.16 24.26
CA VAL A 47 -16.41 -0.09 24.68
C VAL A 47 -15.00 -0.42 24.21
N HIS A 48 -14.08 0.54 24.30
CA HIS A 48 -12.67 0.34 23.97
C HIS A 48 -12.11 -0.91 24.69
N PRO A 49 -11.38 -1.80 23.99
CA PRO A 49 -10.83 -1.64 22.64
C PRO A 49 -11.70 -2.15 21.48
N ALA A 50 -12.99 -2.50 21.70
CA ALA A 50 -13.80 -3.17 20.68
C ALA A 50 -13.86 -2.43 19.33
N HIS A 51 -13.98 -1.10 19.33
CA HIS A 51 -14.03 -0.30 18.11
C HIS A 51 -12.74 -0.37 17.30
N ILE A 52 -11.58 -0.25 17.97
CA ILE A 52 -10.28 -0.25 17.31
C ILE A 52 -9.88 -1.66 16.87
N ASP A 53 -10.25 -2.68 17.64
CA ASP A 53 -10.01 -4.08 17.26
C ASP A 53 -10.78 -4.43 15.97
N ASP A 54 -12.02 -3.95 15.81
CA ASP A 54 -12.78 -4.13 14.57
C ASP A 54 -12.13 -3.40 13.38
N VAL A 55 -11.59 -2.20 13.59
CA VAL A 55 -10.87 -1.46 12.55
C VAL A 55 -9.59 -2.18 12.16
N ALA A 56 -8.82 -2.69 13.12
CA ALA A 56 -7.60 -3.45 12.87
C ALA A 56 -7.89 -4.74 12.09
N ALA A 57 -8.91 -5.49 12.52
CA ALA A 57 -9.37 -6.69 11.81
C ALA A 57 -9.85 -6.37 10.38
N ALA A 58 -10.54 -5.24 10.18
CA ALA A 58 -10.97 -4.81 8.85
C ALA A 58 -9.78 -4.42 7.96
N VAL A 59 -8.80 -3.66 8.48
CA VAL A 59 -7.54 -3.35 7.77
C VAL A 59 -6.83 -4.64 7.36
N ALA A 60 -6.72 -5.60 8.28
CA ALA A 60 -6.05 -6.86 8.01
C ALA A 60 -6.80 -7.72 6.98
N TRP A 61 -8.13 -7.75 7.05
CA TRP A 61 -8.94 -8.41 6.03
C TRP A 61 -8.73 -7.76 4.66
N VAL A 62 -8.75 -6.43 4.57
CA VAL A 62 -8.50 -5.72 3.32
C VAL A 62 -7.10 -6.03 2.80
N TYR A 63 -6.06 -5.96 3.63
CA TYR A 63 -4.69 -6.31 3.23
C TYR A 63 -4.61 -7.71 2.60
N ARG A 64 -5.24 -8.71 3.23
CA ARG A 64 -5.19 -10.11 2.78
C ARG A 64 -6.05 -10.38 1.54
N ASN A 65 -7.13 -9.63 1.32
CA ASN A 65 -8.16 -10.00 0.33
C ASN A 65 -8.31 -8.99 -0.82
N ILE A 66 -7.80 -7.76 -0.72
CA ILE A 66 -8.16 -6.70 -1.68
C ILE A 66 -7.72 -6.97 -3.13
N HIS A 67 -6.70 -7.82 -3.33
CA HIS A 67 -6.23 -8.22 -4.65
C HIS A 67 -7.35 -8.84 -5.50
N GLN A 68 -8.29 -9.57 -4.88
CA GLN A 68 -9.43 -10.17 -5.58
C GLN A 68 -10.46 -9.14 -6.10
N PHE A 69 -10.38 -7.90 -5.61
CA PHE A 69 -11.18 -6.76 -6.05
C PHE A 69 -10.38 -5.78 -6.93
N GLY A 70 -9.17 -6.15 -7.34
CA GLY A 70 -8.28 -5.33 -8.17
C GLY A 70 -7.47 -4.27 -7.39
N GLY A 71 -7.45 -4.33 -6.06
CA GLY A 71 -6.65 -3.42 -5.25
C GLY A 71 -5.23 -3.95 -5.01
N ASP A 72 -4.29 -3.02 -4.83
CA ASP A 72 -2.91 -3.33 -4.44
C ASP A 72 -2.78 -3.19 -2.91
N PRO A 73 -2.50 -4.29 -2.16
CA PRO A 73 -2.33 -4.25 -0.71
C PRO A 73 -1.21 -3.32 -0.25
N GLU A 74 -0.21 -3.07 -1.10
CA GLU A 74 0.92 -2.18 -0.82
C GLU A 74 0.63 -0.71 -1.12
N ARG A 75 -0.63 -0.36 -1.40
CA ARG A 75 -1.07 1.02 -1.66
C ARG A 75 -2.32 1.36 -0.85
N MET A 76 -2.30 1.05 0.44
CA MET A 76 -3.40 1.27 1.38
C MET A 76 -3.33 2.66 2.03
N PHE A 77 -4.44 3.39 2.01
CA PHE A 77 -4.62 4.61 2.82
C PHE A 77 -5.82 4.42 3.75
N VAL A 78 -5.79 5.09 4.90
CA VAL A 78 -6.93 5.11 5.84
C VAL A 78 -7.43 6.55 5.95
N LEU A 79 -8.74 6.73 5.87
CA LEU A 79 -9.40 8.01 6.01
C LEU A 79 -10.54 7.88 7.02
N GLY A 80 -10.59 8.79 7.99
CA GLY A 80 -11.67 8.82 8.97
C GLY A 80 -12.21 10.22 9.22
N HIS A 81 -13.46 10.30 9.68
CA HIS A 81 -14.09 11.55 10.15
C HIS A 81 -14.49 11.44 11.63
N SER A 82 -14.28 12.49 12.42
CA SER A 82 -14.74 12.55 13.82
C SER A 82 -14.20 11.39 14.67
N ALA A 83 -15.06 10.62 15.33
CA ALA A 83 -14.69 9.36 15.99
C ALA A 83 -13.96 8.37 15.05
N GLY A 84 -14.31 8.32 13.77
CA GLY A 84 -13.58 7.55 12.77
C GLY A 84 -12.20 8.13 12.45
N ALA A 85 -12.02 9.45 12.53
CA ALA A 85 -10.70 10.09 12.40
C ALA A 85 -9.80 9.74 13.58
N HIS A 86 -10.37 9.63 14.78
CA HIS A 86 -9.68 9.11 15.95
C HIS A 86 -9.23 7.65 15.75
N LEU A 87 -10.14 6.77 15.31
CA LEU A 87 -9.80 5.37 15.04
C LEU A 87 -8.77 5.21 13.91
N ALA A 88 -8.84 6.06 12.87
CA ALA A 88 -7.85 6.12 11.80
C ALA A 88 -6.47 6.51 12.34
N ALA A 89 -6.41 7.49 13.24
CA ALA A 89 -5.16 7.87 13.89
C ALA A 89 -4.61 6.77 14.79
N LEU A 90 -5.48 6.12 15.57
CA LEU A 90 -5.10 5.07 16.50
C LEU A 90 -4.55 3.82 15.78
N VAL A 91 -5.23 3.33 14.73
CA VAL A 91 -4.72 2.18 13.95
C VAL A 91 -3.44 2.54 13.18
N GLY A 92 -3.23 3.82 12.91
CA GLY A 92 -2.02 4.33 12.26
C GLY A 92 -0.83 4.54 13.20
N SER A 93 -1.04 4.73 14.51
CA SER A 93 0.06 5.00 15.46
C SER A 93 0.34 3.85 16.44
N ASP A 94 -0.66 3.03 16.75
CA ASP A 94 -0.55 1.88 17.64
C ASP A 94 -0.24 0.60 16.85
N ASP A 95 1.04 0.21 16.82
CA ASP A 95 1.54 -1.00 16.18
C ASP A 95 1.01 -2.28 16.81
N SER A 96 0.57 -2.24 18.08
CA SER A 96 0.00 -3.42 18.72
C SER A 96 -1.33 -3.85 18.10
N ARG A 97 -2.10 -2.92 17.52
CA ARG A 97 -3.40 -3.20 16.88
C ARG A 97 -3.23 -4.04 15.63
N LEU A 98 -2.39 -3.60 14.71
CA LEU A 98 -2.08 -4.39 13.52
C LEU A 98 -1.17 -5.57 13.86
N GLY A 99 -0.32 -5.46 14.89
CA GLY A 99 0.52 -6.55 15.38
C GLY A 99 -0.29 -7.75 15.88
N ALA A 100 -1.44 -7.53 16.52
CA ALA A 100 -2.38 -8.58 16.91
C ALA A 100 -2.96 -9.34 15.69
N GLU A 101 -3.01 -8.66 14.54
CA GLU A 101 -3.37 -9.24 13.23
C GLU A 101 -2.13 -9.74 12.44
N GLY A 102 -0.94 -9.73 13.04
CA GLY A 102 0.30 -10.14 12.36
C GLY A 102 0.73 -9.21 11.23
N LEU A 103 0.32 -7.94 11.26
CA LEU A 103 0.67 -6.93 10.26
C LEU A 103 1.48 -5.77 10.88
N PRO A 104 2.50 -5.25 10.18
CA PRO A 104 3.19 -4.03 10.61
C PRO A 104 2.39 -2.77 10.26
N LEU A 105 2.66 -1.65 10.94
CA LEU A 105 2.08 -0.33 10.56
C LEU A 105 2.37 0.08 9.11
N SER A 106 3.47 -0.41 8.55
CA SER A 106 3.91 -0.10 7.18
C SER A 106 2.96 -0.60 6.09
N VAL A 107 1.98 -1.45 6.38
CA VAL A 107 0.92 -1.80 5.42
C VAL A 107 0.06 -0.58 5.07
N ILE A 108 -0.12 0.35 6.01
CA ILE A 108 -0.76 1.65 5.77
C ILE A 108 0.30 2.58 5.19
N LYS A 109 -0.02 3.24 4.07
CA LYS A 109 0.88 4.16 3.36
C LYS A 109 0.55 5.63 3.59
N GLY A 110 -0.58 5.91 4.23
CA GLY A 110 -0.94 7.23 4.71
C GLY A 110 -2.26 7.24 5.48
N VAL A 111 -2.36 8.14 6.45
CA VAL A 111 -3.56 8.32 7.29
C VAL A 111 -4.09 9.73 7.11
N ILE A 112 -5.39 9.85 6.84
CA ILE A 112 -6.09 11.12 6.66
C ILE A 112 -7.14 11.24 7.76
N THR A 113 -7.02 12.27 8.59
CA THR A 113 -7.96 12.54 9.68
C THR A 113 -8.78 13.78 9.37
N LEU A 114 -10.10 13.66 9.40
CA LEU A 114 -11.04 14.75 9.17
C LEU A 114 -11.73 15.13 10.50
N ASP A 115 -11.22 16.18 11.12
CA ASP A 115 -11.72 16.85 12.32
C ASP A 115 -11.98 15.95 13.53
N THR A 116 -10.94 15.70 14.32
CA THR A 116 -11.06 15.17 15.68
C THR A 116 -10.17 15.96 16.62
N GLY A 117 -10.56 16.06 17.90
CA GLY A 117 -9.70 16.53 18.98
C GLY A 117 -9.17 15.39 19.86
N ALA A 118 -9.70 14.18 19.68
CA ALA A 118 -9.55 13.06 20.61
C ALA A 118 -8.19 12.33 20.51
N TYR A 119 -7.08 13.05 20.32
CA TYR A 119 -5.75 12.45 20.17
C TYR A 119 -5.12 12.08 21.52
N ASP A 120 -5.45 12.83 22.58
CA ASP A 120 -5.04 12.58 23.97
C ASP A 120 -6.26 12.60 24.89
N LEU A 121 -6.80 11.41 25.16
CA LEU A 121 -7.95 11.20 26.03
C LEU A 121 -7.61 11.35 27.52
N VAL A 122 -6.33 11.31 27.90
CA VAL A 122 -5.88 11.37 29.29
C VAL A 122 -5.82 12.81 29.79
N ASN A 123 -5.19 13.69 29.02
CA ASN A 123 -5.02 15.10 29.38
C ASN A 123 -6.22 15.95 28.97
N GLY A 124 -7.15 15.36 28.23
CA GLY A 124 -8.40 15.98 27.86
C GLY A 124 -8.28 16.94 26.69
N ASP A 125 -7.44 16.61 25.71
CA ASP A 125 -7.43 17.36 24.44
C ASP A 125 -8.82 17.21 23.79
N GLY A 126 -9.58 18.30 23.78
CA GLY A 126 -10.94 18.38 23.25
C GLY A 126 -12.03 17.73 24.10
N ASP A 127 -12.93 16.98 23.44
CA ASP A 127 -14.20 16.45 23.95
C ASP A 127 -14.07 15.39 25.07
N ALA A 128 -12.99 15.32 25.84
CA ALA A 128 -12.81 14.32 26.90
C ALA A 128 -13.81 14.46 28.07
N ALA A 129 -14.40 15.64 28.23
CA ALA A 129 -15.55 15.86 29.11
C ALA A 129 -16.91 15.55 28.43
N ASN A 130 -16.91 15.13 27.17
CA ASN A 130 -18.10 14.85 26.39
C ASN A 130 -18.57 13.41 26.65
N ASN A 131 -19.89 13.24 26.75
CA ASN A 131 -20.54 11.96 27.04
C ASN A 131 -20.13 10.84 26.07
N PHE A 132 -19.73 11.18 24.84
CA PHE A 132 -19.25 10.21 23.86
C PHE A 132 -17.94 9.53 24.28
N VAL A 133 -16.97 10.28 24.80
CA VAL A 133 -15.69 9.71 25.26
C VAL A 133 -15.95 8.85 26.49
N PHE A 134 -16.74 9.33 27.45
CA PHE A 134 -17.11 8.52 28.62
C PHE A 134 -17.83 7.22 28.23
N SER A 135 -18.77 7.27 27.28
CA SER A 135 -19.51 6.10 26.79
C SER A 135 -18.61 5.07 26.11
N ALA A 136 -17.52 5.51 25.46
CA ALA A 136 -16.63 4.63 24.71
C ALA A 136 -15.39 4.16 25.48
N PHE A 137 -14.86 4.96 26.40
CA PHE A 137 -13.58 4.70 27.06
C PHE A 137 -13.68 4.69 28.60
N GLY A 138 -14.80 5.14 29.17
CA GLY A 138 -14.95 5.31 30.62
C GLY A 138 -14.00 6.38 31.17
N THR A 139 -13.55 6.21 32.41
CA THR A 139 -12.66 7.14 33.12
C THR A 139 -11.35 6.51 33.56
N GLU A 140 -11.14 5.24 33.23
CA GLU A 140 -9.96 4.49 33.69
C GLU A 140 -8.71 5.00 32.96
N PRO A 141 -7.70 5.55 33.65
CA PRO A 141 -6.57 6.22 32.98
C PRO A 141 -5.76 5.30 32.06
N SER A 142 -5.69 4.01 32.38
CA SER A 142 -5.02 3.02 31.54
C SER A 142 -5.76 2.81 30.22
N VAL A 143 -7.09 2.78 30.24
CA VAL A 143 -7.96 2.68 29.05
C VAL A 143 -7.89 3.95 28.20
N LEU A 144 -7.93 5.12 28.84
CA LEU A 144 -7.80 6.41 28.14
C LEU A 144 -6.43 6.53 27.45
N ARG A 145 -5.35 6.13 28.14
CA ARG A 145 -4.00 6.07 27.55
C ARG A 145 -3.97 5.10 26.37
N ASP A 146 -4.47 3.89 26.54
CA ASP A 146 -4.51 2.89 25.47
C ASP A 146 -5.31 3.37 24.24
N GLY A 147 -6.40 4.10 24.46
CA GLY A 147 -7.22 4.72 23.42
C GLY A 147 -6.68 6.04 22.85
N SER A 148 -5.54 6.55 23.28
CA SER A 148 -5.01 7.85 22.84
C SER A 148 -3.98 7.69 21.71
N PRO A 149 -4.27 8.09 20.45
CA PRO A 149 -3.28 8.05 19.37
C PRO A 149 -1.95 8.72 19.73
N MET A 150 -2.00 9.80 20.51
CA MET A 150 -0.83 10.58 20.97
C MET A 150 0.17 9.73 21.75
N THR A 151 -0.30 8.81 22.61
CA THR A 151 0.58 8.05 23.51
C THR A 151 1.32 6.92 22.80
N HIS A 152 0.92 6.62 21.56
CA HIS A 152 1.54 5.59 20.72
C HIS A 152 2.56 6.16 19.73
N VAL A 153 2.70 7.48 19.65
CA VAL A 153 3.68 8.14 18.78
C VAL A 153 5.09 8.00 19.34
N ALA A 154 5.95 7.28 18.63
CA ALA A 154 7.37 7.14 18.96
C ALA A 154 8.22 6.94 17.71
N THR A 155 9.51 7.26 17.81
CA THR A 155 10.49 7.01 16.75
C THR A 155 10.69 5.51 16.50
N GLY A 156 11.02 5.14 15.27
CA GLY A 156 11.36 3.75 14.92
C GLY A 156 10.18 2.77 14.78
N LYS A 157 8.94 3.21 15.03
CA LYS A 157 7.72 2.39 14.88
C LYS A 157 7.23 2.22 13.42
N ASN A 158 7.89 2.87 12.46
CA ASN A 158 7.45 2.95 11.06
C ASN A 158 6.00 3.46 10.90
N ILE A 159 5.63 4.45 11.71
CA ILE A 159 4.33 5.13 11.63
C ILE A 159 4.19 5.72 10.21
N PRO A 160 3.07 5.47 9.51
CA PRO A 160 2.83 5.99 8.18
C PRO A 160 2.73 7.52 8.18
N PRO A 161 2.87 8.18 7.02
CA PRO A 161 2.63 9.60 6.89
C PRO A 161 1.20 10.00 7.27
N PHE A 162 1.04 11.22 7.77
CA PHE A 162 -0.25 11.75 8.19
C PHE A 162 -0.64 13.04 7.46
N LEU A 163 -1.90 13.12 7.07
CA LEU A 163 -2.61 14.34 6.76
C LEU A 163 -3.64 14.61 7.87
N VAL A 164 -3.33 15.60 8.71
CA VAL A 164 -4.16 16.00 9.86
C VAL A 164 -4.99 17.23 9.49
N LEU A 165 -6.29 17.05 9.28
CA LEU A 165 -7.19 18.13 8.93
C LEU A 165 -8.21 18.35 10.03
N ASN A 166 -8.46 19.60 10.38
CA ASN A 166 -9.49 19.97 11.33
C ASN A 166 -10.17 21.28 10.93
N VAL A 167 -11.34 21.57 11.47
CA VAL A 167 -11.95 22.90 11.36
C VAL A 167 -11.53 23.75 12.57
N PRO A 168 -11.60 25.10 12.50
CA PRO A 168 -11.21 25.97 13.62
C PRO A 168 -12.23 25.89 14.76
N ARG A 169 -12.16 24.80 15.54
CA ARG A 169 -12.95 24.53 16.73
C ARG A 169 -12.03 24.28 17.91
N ALA A 170 -12.39 24.83 19.07
CA ALA A 170 -11.66 24.60 20.32
C ALA A 170 -11.63 23.10 20.66
N GLY A 171 -10.49 22.63 21.16
CA GLY A 171 -10.20 21.22 21.40
C GLY A 171 -9.66 20.50 20.16
N ALA A 172 -10.38 20.59 19.03
CA ALA A 172 -9.95 19.96 17.79
C ALA A 172 -8.69 20.62 17.21
N SER A 173 -8.58 21.95 17.32
CA SER A 173 -7.45 22.71 16.78
C SER A 173 -6.17 22.45 17.57
N GLU A 174 -6.26 22.50 18.90
CA GLU A 174 -5.16 22.26 19.82
C GLU A 174 -4.70 20.79 19.75
N GLY A 175 -5.64 19.84 19.83
CA GLY A 175 -5.34 18.41 19.74
C GLY A 175 -4.71 18.02 18.40
N SER A 176 -5.24 18.54 17.28
CA SER A 176 -4.66 18.30 15.94
C SER A 176 -3.25 18.88 15.81
N ALA A 177 -3.03 20.10 16.32
CA ALA A 177 -1.71 20.74 16.28
C ALA A 177 -0.69 20.01 17.17
N ALA A 178 -1.10 19.60 18.38
CA ALA A 178 -0.26 18.83 19.30
C ALA A 178 0.11 17.46 18.71
N PHE A 179 -0.87 16.73 18.16
CA PHE A 179 -0.64 15.43 17.57
C PHE A 179 0.27 15.51 16.34
N ALA A 180 0.04 16.49 15.47
CA ALA A 180 0.92 16.73 14.33
C ALA A 180 2.36 17.07 14.77
N SER A 181 2.52 17.87 15.83
CA SER A 181 3.83 18.20 16.39
C SER A 181 4.54 16.97 16.96
N ALA A 182 3.82 16.09 17.65
CA ALA A 182 4.36 14.83 18.16
C ALA A 182 4.81 13.90 17.03
N LEU A 183 4.01 13.77 15.96
CA LEU A 183 4.37 13.00 14.78
C LEU A 183 5.64 13.55 14.11
N VAL A 184 5.75 14.86 13.92
CA VAL A 184 6.95 15.50 13.36
C VAL A 184 8.16 15.25 14.26
N ALA A 185 8.01 15.39 15.59
CA ALA A 185 9.09 15.10 16.55
C ALA A 185 9.54 13.63 16.51
N ALA A 186 8.64 12.71 16.17
CA ALA A 186 8.94 11.30 15.95
C ALA A 186 9.49 10.98 14.54
N ASN A 187 9.84 12.00 13.74
CA ASN A 187 10.29 11.90 12.35
C ASN A 187 9.24 11.30 11.39
N VAL A 188 7.95 11.45 11.71
CA VAL A 188 6.84 11.05 10.83
C VAL A 188 6.48 12.20 9.90
N ARG A 189 6.41 11.90 8.59
CA ARG A 189 6.01 12.88 7.58
C ARG A 189 4.56 13.30 7.80
N THR A 190 4.35 14.56 8.12
CA THR A 190 3.05 15.04 8.56
C THR A 190 2.71 16.38 7.92
N THR A 191 1.50 16.49 7.38
CA THR A 191 0.91 17.76 6.96
C THR A 191 -0.29 18.04 7.83
N ALA A 192 -0.34 19.18 8.51
CA ALA A 192 -1.49 19.61 9.29
C ALA A 192 -2.08 20.91 8.73
N ARG A 193 -3.40 20.97 8.54
CA ARG A 193 -4.09 22.16 8.02
C ARG A 193 -5.47 22.33 8.67
N GLN A 194 -5.80 23.57 8.99
CA GLN A 194 -7.16 23.95 9.35
C GLN A 194 -7.96 24.28 8.09
N ILE A 195 -9.15 23.70 7.96
CA ILE A 195 -10.06 23.92 6.84
C ILE A 195 -11.21 24.81 7.33
N PRO A 196 -11.54 25.92 6.64
CA PRO A 196 -12.69 26.73 6.99
C PRO A 196 -14.00 25.93 6.94
N GLY A 197 -14.87 26.14 7.93
CA GLY A 197 -16.21 25.55 7.96
C GLY A 197 -16.57 24.92 9.30
N THR A 198 -17.37 23.87 9.24
CA THR A 198 -17.94 23.14 10.38
C THR A 198 -17.52 21.68 10.37
N HIS A 199 -17.75 21.00 11.50
CA HIS A 199 -17.48 19.57 11.66
C HIS A 199 -18.07 18.70 10.54
N GLU A 200 -19.24 19.07 10.01
CA GLU A 200 -19.89 18.35 8.91
C GLU A 200 -19.43 18.85 7.53
N SER A 201 -19.10 20.13 7.37
CA SER A 201 -18.71 20.68 6.06
C SER A 201 -17.31 20.27 5.62
N ILE A 202 -16.46 19.78 6.51
CA ILE A 202 -15.20 19.11 6.12
C ILE A 202 -15.43 17.68 5.63
N ASN A 203 -16.53 17.05 6.04
CA ASN A 203 -16.83 15.63 5.80
C ASN A 203 -17.78 15.40 4.61
N GLN A 204 -18.96 16.00 4.66
CA GLN A 204 -20.05 15.70 3.71
C GLN A 204 -19.70 16.07 2.26
N PRO A 205 -19.19 17.28 1.96
CA PRO A 205 -18.76 17.64 0.61
C PRO A 205 -17.37 17.11 0.25
N PHE A 206 -16.67 16.37 1.12
CA PHE A 206 -15.40 15.74 0.75
C PHE A 206 -15.62 14.79 -0.44
N GLY A 207 -14.80 14.94 -1.48
CA GLY A 207 -14.92 14.25 -2.76
C GLY A 207 -15.63 15.06 -3.84
N THR A 208 -16.18 16.23 -3.51
CA THR A 208 -16.70 17.17 -4.50
C THR A 208 -15.60 18.09 -5.04
N ALA A 209 -15.75 18.51 -6.29
CA ALA A 209 -14.76 19.37 -6.95
C ALA A 209 -14.62 20.71 -6.23
N GLY A 210 -13.38 21.15 -6.02
CA GLY A 210 -13.06 22.43 -5.37
C GLY A 210 -13.13 22.43 -3.84
N HIS A 211 -13.45 21.30 -3.20
CA HIS A 211 -13.39 21.20 -1.73
C HIS A 211 -11.95 21.09 -1.25
N GLU A 212 -11.54 21.99 -0.36
CA GLU A 212 -10.13 22.15 0.06
C GLU A 212 -9.54 20.89 0.71
N ALA A 213 -10.30 20.22 1.60
CA ALA A 213 -9.83 18.98 2.23
C ALA A 213 -9.63 17.86 1.21
N THR A 214 -10.46 17.84 0.15
CA THR A 214 -10.33 16.90 -0.95
C THR A 214 -9.04 17.15 -1.72
N ALA A 215 -8.76 18.39 -2.11
CA ALA A 215 -7.54 18.75 -2.84
C ALA A 215 -6.25 18.45 -2.04
N LEU A 216 -6.27 18.67 -0.73
CA LEU A 216 -5.17 18.31 0.16
C LEU A 216 -4.98 16.79 0.25
N ALA A 217 -6.07 16.02 0.35
CA ALA A 217 -6.03 14.57 0.35
C ALA A 217 -5.50 14.00 -0.97
N GLU A 218 -5.89 14.57 -2.11
CA GLU A 218 -5.36 14.21 -3.42
C GLU A 218 -3.85 14.45 -3.51
N THR A 219 -3.41 15.65 -3.14
CA THR A 219 -1.99 16.03 -3.15
C THR A 219 -1.17 15.09 -2.25
N PHE A 220 -1.71 14.77 -1.07
CA PHE A 220 -1.09 13.85 -0.14
C PHE A 220 -0.98 12.43 -0.70
N ILE A 221 -2.10 11.85 -1.18
CA ILE A 221 -2.12 10.50 -1.73
C ILE A 221 -1.20 10.39 -2.95
N ASP A 222 -1.28 11.34 -3.88
CA ASP A 222 -0.46 11.33 -5.09
C ASP A 222 1.04 11.47 -4.75
N GLY A 223 1.38 12.33 -3.79
CA GLY A 223 2.75 12.49 -3.30
C GLY A 223 3.30 11.21 -2.66
N GLU A 224 2.49 10.53 -1.84
CA GLU A 224 2.89 9.27 -1.22
C GLU A 224 3.04 8.14 -2.24
N LEU A 225 2.11 8.03 -3.19
CA LEU A 225 2.18 7.05 -4.27
C LEU A 225 3.39 7.29 -5.19
N ALA A 226 3.68 8.55 -5.52
CA ALA A 226 4.87 8.92 -6.28
C ALA A 226 6.15 8.55 -5.52
N ARG A 227 6.18 8.78 -4.20
CA ARG A 227 7.32 8.41 -3.37
C ARG A 227 7.53 6.91 -3.35
N LEU A 228 6.46 6.12 -3.16
CA LEU A 228 6.50 4.65 -3.22
C LEU A 228 6.94 4.14 -4.59
N ALA A 229 6.68 4.87 -5.68
CA ALA A 229 7.18 4.53 -7.01
C ALA A 229 8.65 4.93 -7.22
N SER A 230 9.13 5.97 -6.53
CA SER A 230 10.52 6.48 -6.63
C SER A 230 11.51 5.76 -5.71
N THR A 231 11.04 5.27 -4.56
CA THR A 231 11.79 4.35 -3.72
C THR A 231 11.53 2.97 -4.31
N GLY A 232 12.51 2.37 -4.98
CA GLY A 232 12.43 0.96 -5.36
C GLY A 232 11.94 0.11 -4.17
N PHE A 233 11.31 -1.02 -4.48
CA PHE A 233 10.70 -1.92 -3.50
C PHE A 233 11.64 -2.16 -2.31
N GLY A 234 11.19 -1.81 -1.10
CA GLY A 234 12.05 -1.55 0.06
C GLY A 234 13.00 -2.70 0.44
N ALA A 235 14.23 -2.32 0.83
CA ALA A 235 15.27 -3.01 1.62
C ALA A 235 15.69 -4.47 1.29
N GLY A 236 14.88 -5.33 0.69
CA GLY A 236 15.22 -6.72 0.39
C GLY A 236 15.78 -6.96 -1.01
N GLY A 237 15.43 -6.10 -1.98
CA GLY A 237 15.82 -6.27 -3.37
C GLY A 237 15.33 -7.58 -4.01
N LEU A 238 15.84 -7.87 -5.20
CA LEU A 238 15.58 -9.08 -5.96
C LEU A 238 16.18 -10.31 -5.26
N ASP A 239 15.33 -11.22 -4.79
CA ASP A 239 15.72 -12.45 -4.08
C ASP A 239 14.94 -13.69 -4.56
N ALA A 240 15.01 -14.79 -3.79
CA ALA A 240 14.30 -16.04 -4.05
C ALA A 240 12.76 -15.87 -4.06
N SER A 241 12.22 -14.88 -3.36
CA SER A 241 10.78 -14.65 -3.31
C SER A 241 10.21 -14.18 -4.66
N PHE A 242 11.04 -13.70 -5.57
CA PHE A 242 10.67 -13.25 -6.92
C PHE A 242 10.72 -14.35 -7.99
N GLN A 243 11.13 -15.57 -7.64
CA GLN A 243 11.09 -16.69 -8.58
C GLN A 243 9.67 -16.99 -9.06
N GLY A 244 9.55 -17.37 -10.33
CA GLY A 244 8.30 -17.83 -10.92
C GLY A 244 7.99 -17.24 -12.29
N ALA A 245 6.76 -17.50 -12.76
CA ALA A 245 6.26 -16.98 -14.03
C ALA A 245 5.57 -15.63 -13.85
N TRP A 246 5.85 -14.71 -14.77
CA TRP A 246 5.36 -13.34 -14.80
C TRP A 246 4.85 -13.01 -16.20
N TRP A 247 3.73 -12.31 -16.30
CA TRP A 247 3.09 -12.02 -17.59
C TRP A 247 2.41 -10.65 -17.61
N ASP A 248 2.17 -10.14 -18.81
CA ASP A 248 1.38 -8.92 -19.03
C ASP A 248 -0.10 -9.33 -19.16
N PRO A 249 -1.01 -8.92 -18.25
CA PRO A 249 -2.43 -9.26 -18.32
C PRO A 249 -3.11 -8.89 -19.65
N ALA A 250 -2.60 -7.86 -20.33
CA ALA A 250 -3.11 -7.43 -21.63
C ALA A 250 -2.55 -8.25 -22.81
N ARG A 251 -1.54 -9.11 -22.56
CA ARG A 251 -0.88 -9.97 -23.56
C ARG A 251 -0.61 -11.36 -22.99
N SER A 252 -1.68 -12.14 -22.77
CA SER A 252 -1.65 -13.52 -22.22
C SER A 252 -0.81 -14.57 -22.94
N GLY A 253 -0.14 -14.24 -24.05
CA GLY A 253 0.77 -15.12 -24.77
C GLY A 253 2.27 -14.84 -24.55
N GLU A 254 2.63 -13.80 -23.80
CA GLU A 254 4.03 -13.39 -23.62
C GLU A 254 4.34 -13.06 -22.16
N GLY A 255 5.57 -13.33 -21.75
CA GLY A 255 5.98 -13.11 -20.37
C GLY A 255 7.34 -13.73 -20.08
N ILE A 256 7.75 -13.70 -18.82
CA ILE A 256 9.04 -14.24 -18.39
C ILE A 256 8.88 -15.33 -17.34
N THR A 257 9.87 -16.21 -17.27
CA THR A 257 10.20 -16.94 -16.06
C THR A 257 11.42 -16.28 -15.44
N LEU A 258 11.32 -15.93 -14.16
CA LEU A 258 12.41 -15.35 -13.39
C LEU A 258 12.93 -16.42 -12.42
N GLU A 259 14.23 -16.61 -12.41
CA GLU A 259 14.93 -17.50 -11.51
C GLU A 259 16.00 -16.72 -10.76
N THR A 260 16.15 -16.98 -9.46
CA THR A 260 17.22 -16.45 -8.64
C THR A 260 17.84 -17.61 -7.87
N SER A 261 19.17 -17.63 -7.75
CA SER A 261 19.88 -18.71 -7.07
C SER A 261 21.21 -18.20 -6.54
N THR A 262 21.90 -19.02 -5.74
CA THR A 262 23.26 -18.76 -5.29
C THR A 262 24.17 -19.88 -5.81
N VAL A 263 25.15 -19.52 -6.64
CA VAL A 263 26.12 -20.47 -7.22
C VAL A 263 27.51 -20.01 -6.81
N GLY A 264 28.25 -20.86 -6.07
CA GLY A 264 29.61 -20.52 -5.61
C GLY A 264 29.67 -19.25 -4.74
N GLY A 265 28.60 -18.96 -3.99
CA GLY A 265 28.51 -17.76 -3.15
C GLY A 265 28.11 -16.47 -3.88
N GLN A 266 27.88 -16.51 -5.19
CA GLN A 266 27.36 -15.38 -5.96
C GLN A 266 25.87 -15.54 -6.23
N HIS A 267 25.11 -14.46 -6.11
CA HIS A 267 23.72 -14.44 -6.53
C HIS A 267 23.64 -14.38 -8.05
N VAL A 268 22.78 -15.24 -8.62
CA VAL A 268 22.56 -15.39 -10.05
C VAL A 268 21.09 -15.13 -10.33
N VAL A 269 20.81 -14.31 -11.33
CA VAL A 269 19.46 -14.15 -11.89
C VAL A 269 19.41 -14.80 -13.26
N GLY A 270 18.36 -15.55 -13.53
CA GLY A 270 18.02 -16.12 -14.83
C GLY A 270 16.70 -15.53 -15.32
N ILE A 271 16.64 -15.13 -16.58
CA ILE A 271 15.43 -14.66 -17.25
C ILE A 271 15.21 -15.50 -18.50
N ILE A 272 14.04 -16.13 -18.59
CA ILE A 272 13.54 -16.78 -19.80
C ILE A 272 12.37 -15.98 -20.31
N PHE A 273 12.54 -15.22 -21.39
CA PHE A 273 11.46 -14.48 -22.04
C PHE A 273 10.86 -15.32 -23.17
N TYR A 274 9.58 -15.70 -23.02
CA TYR A 274 8.80 -16.39 -24.04
C TYR A 274 7.96 -15.36 -24.81
N THR A 275 8.25 -15.22 -26.11
CA THR A 275 7.65 -14.21 -27.00
C THR A 275 7.61 -14.74 -28.44
N TYR A 276 7.41 -13.85 -29.42
CA TYR A 276 7.31 -14.18 -30.84
C TYR A 276 8.35 -13.44 -31.67
N GLY A 277 8.91 -14.12 -32.68
CA GLY A 277 9.78 -13.51 -33.67
C GLY A 277 9.01 -12.65 -34.69
N LEU A 278 9.75 -11.92 -35.53
CA LEU A 278 9.18 -10.97 -36.51
C LEU A 278 8.19 -11.61 -37.51
N THR A 279 8.28 -12.92 -37.72
CA THR A 279 7.40 -13.70 -38.60
C THR A 279 6.33 -14.50 -37.84
N GLY A 280 6.16 -14.26 -36.53
CA GLY A 280 5.07 -14.80 -35.71
C GLY A 280 5.34 -16.16 -35.06
N GLN A 281 6.48 -16.79 -35.30
CA GLN A 281 6.89 -18.02 -34.60
C GLN A 281 7.21 -17.74 -33.13
N PRO A 282 6.90 -18.66 -32.21
CA PRO A 282 7.34 -18.56 -30.83
C PRO A 282 8.87 -18.63 -30.75
N ILE A 283 9.44 -17.82 -29.87
CA ILE A 283 10.86 -17.81 -29.55
C ILE A 283 11.05 -17.76 -28.03
N HIS A 284 12.15 -18.33 -27.56
CA HIS A 284 12.57 -18.28 -26.16
C HIS A 284 13.94 -17.63 -26.08
N LEU A 285 14.00 -16.52 -25.35
CA LEU A 285 15.20 -15.77 -25.09
C LEU A 285 15.66 -16.09 -23.68
N VAL A 286 16.89 -16.60 -23.56
CA VAL A 286 17.42 -17.07 -22.28
C VAL A 286 18.65 -16.24 -21.93
N GLY A 287 18.70 -15.73 -20.71
CA GLY A 287 19.88 -15.04 -20.20
C GLY A 287 20.06 -15.28 -18.72
N ALA A 288 21.31 -15.28 -18.27
CA ALA A 288 21.64 -15.31 -16.86
C ALA A 288 22.83 -14.39 -16.58
N SER A 289 22.85 -13.77 -15.41
CA SER A 289 23.97 -12.96 -14.94
C SER A 289 24.08 -13.04 -13.42
N THR A 290 25.27 -12.73 -12.91
CA THR A 290 25.45 -12.52 -11.48
C THR A 290 25.04 -11.11 -11.09
N TYR A 291 24.55 -10.95 -9.87
CA TYR A 291 24.15 -9.65 -9.34
C TYR A 291 24.59 -9.50 -7.88
N ALA A 292 24.80 -8.26 -7.45
CA ALA A 292 25.06 -7.94 -6.05
C ALA A 292 23.73 -7.80 -5.29
N THR A 293 23.71 -8.11 -4.01
CA THR A 293 22.53 -7.89 -3.15
C THR A 293 22.85 -6.85 -2.07
N PRO A 294 21.91 -5.98 -1.69
CA PRO A 294 20.56 -5.84 -2.24
C PRO A 294 20.54 -4.99 -3.52
N VAL A 295 19.76 -5.41 -4.52
CA VAL A 295 19.45 -4.60 -5.71
C VAL A 295 18.00 -4.79 -6.10
N ASP A 296 17.34 -3.71 -6.53
CA ASP A 296 15.95 -3.79 -6.97
C ASP A 296 15.85 -4.11 -8.47
N SER A 297 16.97 -4.23 -9.16
CA SER A 297 17.02 -4.51 -10.59
C SER A 297 18.21 -5.36 -10.99
N ALA A 298 18.02 -6.17 -12.02
CA ALA A 298 19.07 -6.95 -12.64
C ALA A 298 18.89 -6.97 -14.16
N THR A 299 20.00 -7.11 -14.88
CA THR A 299 20.02 -7.20 -16.35
C THR A 299 20.86 -8.40 -16.77
N VAL A 300 20.35 -9.16 -17.74
CA VAL A 300 21.03 -10.30 -18.35
C VAL A 300 21.24 -10.05 -19.84
N THR A 301 22.33 -10.57 -20.39
CA THR A 301 22.46 -10.72 -21.84
C THR A 301 21.65 -11.93 -22.28
N ALA A 302 20.71 -11.73 -23.19
CA ALA A 302 19.87 -12.79 -23.72
C ALA A 302 20.41 -13.37 -25.02
N VAL A 303 20.30 -14.68 -25.13
CA VAL A 303 20.59 -15.43 -26.35
C VAL A 303 19.33 -16.02 -26.95
N LEU A 304 19.27 -16.03 -28.28
CA LEU A 304 18.28 -16.76 -29.06
C LEU A 304 18.95 -18.03 -29.61
N SER A 305 18.38 -19.19 -29.29
CA SER A 305 18.84 -20.47 -29.82
C SER A 305 18.04 -20.88 -31.06
N SER A 306 18.70 -21.46 -32.06
CA SER A 306 18.08 -21.92 -33.31
C SER A 306 18.86 -23.10 -33.94
N GLY A 307 18.41 -23.58 -35.09
CA GLY A 307 19.13 -24.56 -35.94
C GLY A 307 18.80 -26.03 -35.66
N ALA A 308 18.74 -26.45 -34.38
CA ALA A 308 18.48 -27.85 -34.03
C ALA A 308 17.05 -28.32 -34.32
N ARG A 309 16.87 -29.65 -34.46
CA ARG A 309 15.58 -30.32 -34.70
C ARG A 309 15.09 -31.09 -33.48
N PHE A 310 13.78 -31.35 -33.42
CA PHE A 310 13.14 -32.08 -32.33
C PHE A 310 13.38 -33.60 -32.38
N GLY A 311 13.40 -34.26 -31.22
CA GLY A 311 13.40 -35.73 -31.09
C GLY A 311 14.70 -36.39 -31.55
N SER A 312 14.59 -37.54 -32.22
CA SER A 312 15.75 -38.31 -32.72
C SER A 312 16.58 -37.58 -33.78
N ALA A 313 16.05 -36.49 -34.36
CA ALA A 313 16.76 -35.62 -35.28
C ALA A 313 17.62 -34.55 -34.58
N PHE A 314 17.57 -34.44 -33.25
CA PHE A 314 18.38 -33.48 -32.50
C PHE A 314 19.88 -33.80 -32.63
N ARG A 315 20.66 -32.77 -32.93
CA ARG A 315 22.12 -32.81 -33.02
C ARG A 315 22.68 -31.59 -32.27
N PRO A 316 23.49 -31.78 -31.21
CA PRO A 316 24.05 -30.67 -30.44
C PRO A 316 24.82 -29.65 -31.29
N GLU A 317 25.51 -30.12 -32.34
CA GLU A 317 26.29 -29.32 -33.27
C GLU A 317 25.44 -28.39 -34.16
N ASP A 318 24.15 -28.69 -34.33
CA ASP A 318 23.21 -27.85 -35.09
C ASP A 318 22.69 -26.66 -34.24
N VAL A 319 22.99 -26.62 -32.93
CA VAL A 319 22.51 -25.57 -32.03
C VAL A 319 23.31 -24.29 -32.26
N LEU A 320 22.67 -23.30 -32.88
CA LEU A 320 23.20 -21.94 -33.03
C LEU A 320 22.71 -21.08 -31.88
N ARG A 321 23.61 -20.32 -31.24
CA ARG A 321 23.28 -19.33 -30.20
C ARG A 321 23.74 -17.96 -30.63
N ALA A 322 22.80 -17.05 -30.85
CA ALA A 322 23.08 -15.67 -31.19
C ALA A 322 22.71 -14.76 -30.01
N THR A 323 23.56 -13.78 -29.71
CA THR A 323 23.21 -12.71 -28.78
C THR A 323 22.07 -11.89 -29.37
N TRP A 324 20.93 -11.88 -28.68
CA TRP A 324 19.73 -11.16 -29.12
C TRP A 324 19.67 -9.74 -28.57
N GLY A 325 20.21 -9.51 -27.36
CA GLY A 325 20.13 -8.23 -26.68
C GLY A 325 20.27 -8.36 -25.18
N THR A 326 19.69 -7.41 -24.45
CA THR A 326 19.58 -7.47 -22.99
C THR A 326 18.13 -7.56 -22.54
N LEU A 327 17.93 -8.23 -21.41
CA LEU A 327 16.66 -8.31 -20.70
C LEU A 327 16.87 -7.80 -19.28
N GLY A 328 15.98 -6.95 -18.80
CA GLY A 328 16.04 -6.37 -17.46
C GLY A 328 14.78 -6.67 -16.67
N VAL A 329 14.95 -6.78 -15.36
CA VAL A 329 13.85 -6.77 -14.39
C VAL A 329 14.10 -5.70 -13.34
N THR A 330 13.03 -5.03 -12.93
CA THR A 330 13.01 -4.12 -11.78
C THR A 330 11.83 -4.49 -10.90
N VAL A 331 12.06 -4.71 -9.62
CA VAL A 331 11.01 -5.01 -8.64
C VAL A 331 10.21 -3.73 -8.37
N LEU A 332 8.89 -3.80 -8.51
CA LEU A 332 7.98 -2.67 -8.24
C LEU A 332 7.15 -2.92 -6.98
N SER A 333 6.66 -4.15 -6.82
CA SER A 333 5.99 -4.66 -5.63
C SER A 333 6.16 -6.17 -5.55
N CYS A 334 5.65 -6.81 -4.50
CA CYS A 334 5.65 -8.26 -4.37
C CYS A 334 5.12 -8.99 -5.61
N ASP A 335 4.07 -8.48 -6.23
CA ASP A 335 3.40 -9.16 -7.34
C ASP A 335 3.47 -8.37 -8.64
N ARG A 336 4.35 -7.36 -8.72
CA ARG A 336 4.60 -6.55 -9.92
C ARG A 336 6.10 -6.33 -10.15
N ILE A 337 6.52 -6.53 -11.39
CA ILE A 337 7.86 -6.19 -11.87
C ILE A 337 7.76 -5.33 -13.13
N ARG A 338 8.76 -4.48 -13.37
CA ARG A 338 9.01 -3.91 -14.68
C ARG A 338 9.99 -4.82 -15.42
N PHE A 339 9.54 -5.39 -16.52
CA PHE A 339 10.38 -6.09 -17.47
C PHE A 339 10.81 -5.15 -18.58
N SER A 340 12.09 -5.13 -18.94
CA SER A 340 12.63 -4.33 -20.03
C SER A 340 13.45 -5.17 -21.00
N TRP A 341 13.55 -4.72 -22.24
CA TRP A 341 14.40 -5.33 -23.25
C TRP A 341 15.06 -4.27 -24.12
N ALA A 342 16.24 -4.61 -24.63
CA ALA A 342 16.91 -3.87 -25.69
C ALA A 342 17.55 -4.86 -26.66
N ALA A 343 16.92 -5.06 -27.81
CA ALA A 343 17.43 -5.95 -28.84
C ALA A 343 18.58 -5.31 -29.62
N THR A 344 19.53 -6.12 -30.07
CA THR A 344 20.59 -5.69 -30.99
C THR A 344 20.04 -5.45 -32.40
N ASP A 345 19.02 -6.22 -32.80
CA ASP A 345 18.29 -6.04 -34.04
C ASP A 345 17.23 -4.93 -33.87
N PRO A 346 17.33 -3.80 -34.62
CA PRO A 346 16.40 -2.69 -34.53
C PRO A 346 14.94 -3.06 -34.79
N ALA A 347 14.66 -4.15 -35.52
CA ALA A 347 13.30 -4.59 -35.82
C ALA A 347 12.53 -5.07 -34.58
N PHE A 348 13.24 -5.60 -33.57
CA PHE A 348 12.65 -5.92 -32.25
C PHE A 348 12.62 -4.70 -31.32
N GLY A 349 13.53 -3.75 -31.53
CA GLY A 349 13.61 -2.50 -30.79
C GLY A 349 13.93 -2.67 -29.29
N SER A 350 13.59 -1.63 -28.52
CA SER A 350 13.71 -1.63 -27.06
C SER A 350 12.39 -1.19 -26.43
N GLY A 351 12.16 -1.62 -25.20
CA GLY A 351 10.94 -1.28 -24.50
C GLY A 351 10.91 -1.78 -23.06
N SER A 352 9.82 -1.46 -22.37
CA SER A 352 9.53 -2.03 -21.06
C SER A 352 8.04 -2.20 -20.85
N ARG A 353 7.66 -3.10 -19.95
CA ARG A 353 6.29 -3.41 -19.57
C ARG A 353 6.23 -3.78 -18.10
N GLU A 354 5.08 -3.59 -17.49
CA GLU A 354 4.81 -4.13 -16.17
C GLU A 354 4.21 -5.53 -16.30
N LEU A 355 4.79 -6.49 -15.57
CA LEU A 355 4.31 -7.85 -15.51
C LEU A 355 3.77 -8.13 -14.11
N VAL A 356 2.76 -8.97 -14.05
CA VAL A 356 2.20 -9.49 -12.79
C VAL A 356 2.57 -10.96 -12.62
N ARG A 357 2.66 -11.39 -11.38
CA ARG A 357 2.94 -12.79 -11.04
C ARG A 357 1.77 -13.68 -11.47
N VAL A 358 2.08 -14.83 -12.09
CA VAL A 358 1.05 -15.81 -12.54
C VAL A 358 0.55 -16.67 -11.39
N LEU A 359 1.48 -17.22 -10.60
CA LEU A 359 1.20 -18.17 -9.52
C LEU A 359 1.56 -17.57 -8.17
N PRO A 360 0.84 -17.92 -7.08
CA PRO A 360 1.27 -17.58 -5.73
C PRO A 360 2.72 -18.01 -5.46
N ARG A 361 3.37 -17.36 -4.50
CA ARG A 361 4.67 -17.79 -4.00
C ARG A 361 4.61 -19.22 -3.47
N ALA A 362 5.76 -19.89 -3.47
CA ALA A 362 5.89 -21.17 -2.79
C ALA A 362 5.49 -21.02 -1.30
N GLU A 363 4.94 -22.08 -0.74
CA GLU A 363 4.53 -22.11 0.66
C GLU A 363 5.71 -21.76 1.59
N GLY A 364 5.47 -20.88 2.55
CA GLY A 364 6.50 -20.41 3.48
C GLY A 364 7.44 -19.31 2.95
N VAL A 365 7.31 -18.91 1.68
CA VAL A 365 8.10 -17.81 1.10
C VAL A 365 7.38 -16.47 1.30
N VAL A 366 8.01 -15.59 2.08
CA VAL A 366 7.52 -14.23 2.37
C VAL A 366 8.23 -13.24 1.46
N CYS A 367 7.48 -12.28 0.92
CA CYS A 367 8.05 -11.16 0.18
C CYS A 367 8.78 -10.22 1.16
N PRO A 368 9.99 -9.75 0.85
CA PRO A 368 10.78 -8.93 1.77
C PRO A 368 10.15 -7.57 2.10
#